data_AF-A0A8J8KIC4-F1
#
_entry.id   AF-A0A8J8KIC4-F1
#
_cell.length_a   1.000
_cell.length_b   1.000
_cell.length_c   1.000
_cell.angle_alpha   90.00
_cell.angle_beta   90.00
_cell.angle_gamma   90.00
#
_symmetry.space_group_name_H-M   'P 1'
#
loop_
_entity.id
_entity.type
_entity.pdbx_description
1 polymer ?
#
loop_
_entity_poly.entity_id
_entity_poly.type
_entity_poly.pdbx_seq_one_letter_code
_entity_poly.pdbx_strand_id
1 'polypeptide(L)'
;MRRIWPDLAAAAFFVLAAVLVLRGLWADPGRRLLATNPQDQILFEWMLQHTAQAIAHARDPFLSPILGTPTAANLAGNTSVVLVGVLLAPVTRLVSPGASFTIFTTAALAGTAIAWYAFLRRRLSTSVPAAFVGGLFCGFAPGIVSQANGHPHIAAQFFVPLLVALTLNLGVPGR
;
A
#
# COMPACT_ATOMS: atom_id res chain seq x y z
N MET A 1 5.29 32.71 2.22
CA MET A 1 5.78 31.33 2.41
C MET A 1 4.73 30.51 3.14
N ARG A 2 4.13 29.48 2.52
CA ARG A 2 3.21 28.58 3.23
C ARG A 2 4.02 27.75 4.23
N ARG A 3 3.60 27.71 5.49
CA ARG A 3 4.26 26.93 6.55
C ARG A 3 4.01 25.44 6.27
N ILE A 4 5.02 24.72 5.76
CA ILE A 4 4.94 23.29 5.39
C ILE A 4 5.05 22.34 6.59
N TRP A 5 5.59 22.84 7.71
CA TRP A 5 5.77 22.10 8.96
C TRP A 5 4.55 21.30 9.43
N PRO A 6 3.31 21.84 9.47
CA PRO A 6 2.14 21.06 9.85
C PRO A 6 1.87 19.86 8.92
N ASP A 7 2.07 20.03 7.61
CA ASP A 7 1.85 18.95 6.65
C ASP A 7 2.90 17.83 6.82
N LEU A 8 4.16 18.21 7.06
CA LEU A 8 5.24 17.26 7.35
C LEU A 8 5.02 16.54 8.68
N ALA A 9 4.57 17.25 9.71
CA ALA A 9 4.26 16.66 11.01
C ALA A 9 3.11 15.64 10.91
N ALA A 10 2.05 15.97 10.16
CA ALA A 10 0.95 15.04 9.89
C ALA A 10 1.43 13.80 9.14
N ALA A 11 2.20 13.97 8.06
CA ALA A 11 2.75 12.84 7.30
C ALA A 11 3.66 11.95 8.14
N ALA A 12 4.56 12.55 8.93
CA ALA A 12 5.44 11.82 9.85
C ALA A 12 4.63 11.05 10.90
N PHE A 13 3.56 11.65 11.43
CA PHE A 13 2.66 10.96 12.36
C PHE A 13 2.00 9.76 11.70
N PHE A 14 1.49 9.87 10.47
CA PHE A 14 0.86 8.74 9.77
C PHE A 14 1.83 7.60 9.51
N VAL A 15 3.08 7.91 9.11
CA VAL A 15 4.12 6.89 8.95
C VAL A 15 4.43 6.22 10.28
N LEU A 16 4.62 7.00 11.35
CA LEU A 16 4.88 6.46 12.69
C LEU A 16 3.73 5.58 13.17
N ALA A 17 2.48 6.02 12.99
CA ALA A 17 1.30 5.26 13.34
C ALA A 17 1.23 3.93 12.58
N ALA A 18 1.52 3.92 11.28
CA ALA A 18 1.57 2.69 10.48
C ALA A 18 2.66 1.72 10.97
N VAL A 19 3.85 2.23 11.27
CA VAL A 19 4.94 1.42 11.85
C VAL A 19 4.54 0.85 13.21
N LEU A 20 3.88 1.64 14.06
CA LEU A 20 3.41 1.20 15.38
C LEU A 20 2.32 0.14 15.30
N VAL A 21 1.36 0.28 14.38
CA VAL A 21 0.33 -0.73 14.11
C VAL A 21 0.98 -2.04 13.66
N LEU A 22 2.00 -1.94 12.81
CA LEU A 22 2.72 -3.08 12.24
C LEU A 22 3.97 -3.46 13.04
N ARG A 23 4.12 -2.99 14.29
CA ARG A 23 5.33 -3.19 15.12
C ARG A 23 5.72 -4.67 15.27
N GLY A 24 4.72 -5.55 15.26
CA GLY A 24 4.92 -6.99 15.30
C GLY A 24 5.74 -7.45 14.11
N LEU A 25 5.30 -7.13 12.90
CA LEU A 25 6.00 -7.45 11.65
C LEU A 25 7.35 -6.74 11.58
N TRP A 26 7.42 -5.45 11.93
CA TRP A 26 8.68 -4.69 11.89
C TRP A 26 9.79 -5.23 12.81
N ALA A 27 9.44 -5.96 13.87
CA ALA A 27 10.43 -6.54 14.78
C ALA A 27 11.18 -7.75 14.19
N ASP A 28 10.58 -8.52 13.28
CA ASP A 28 11.30 -9.53 12.48
C ASP A 28 10.52 -9.77 11.17
N PRO A 29 10.65 -8.87 10.18
CA PRO A 29 9.78 -8.85 9.01
C PRO A 29 10.06 -10.02 8.05
N GLY A 30 11.18 -10.74 8.21
CA GLY A 30 11.48 -11.91 7.39
C GLY A 30 10.93 -13.23 7.94
N ARG A 31 10.50 -13.27 9.21
CA ARG A 31 10.08 -14.51 9.87
C ARG A 31 8.69 -14.46 10.50
N ARG A 32 8.17 -13.25 10.77
CA ARG A 32 6.87 -13.10 11.42
C ARG A 32 5.73 -13.07 10.42
N LEU A 33 4.68 -13.80 10.78
CA LEU A 33 3.42 -13.80 10.08
C LEU A 33 2.35 -13.07 10.90
N LEU A 34 1.35 -12.54 10.21
CA LEU A 34 0.12 -12.04 10.79
C LEU A 34 -0.59 -13.18 11.52
N ALA A 35 -1.04 -12.91 12.75
CA ALA A 35 -1.69 -13.92 13.59
C ALA A 35 -3.04 -14.36 13.00
N THR A 36 -3.79 -13.43 12.41
CA THR A 36 -5.19 -13.67 11.98
C THR A 36 -5.28 -14.21 10.56
N ASN A 37 -4.43 -13.74 9.64
CA ASN A 37 -4.44 -14.13 8.22
C ASN A 37 -3.03 -14.45 7.70
N PRO A 38 -2.36 -15.49 8.21
CA PRO A 38 -1.03 -15.87 7.77
C PRO A 38 -1.00 -16.37 6.32
N GLN A 39 -2.09 -17.01 5.85
CA GLN A 39 -2.18 -17.56 4.50
C GLN A 39 -2.12 -16.48 3.42
N ASP A 40 -2.85 -15.37 3.62
CA ASP A 40 -2.83 -14.25 2.67
C ASP A 40 -1.47 -13.56 2.66
N GLN A 41 -0.83 -13.38 3.82
CA GLN A 41 0.54 -12.87 3.86
C GLN A 41 1.49 -13.75 3.05
N ILE A 42 1.44 -15.07 3.23
CA ILE A 42 2.27 -16.02 2.47
C ILE A 42 2.01 -15.88 0.96
N LEU A 43 0.75 -15.71 0.56
CA LEU A 43 0.40 -15.51 -0.84
C LEU A 43 0.99 -14.20 -1.40
N PHE A 44 0.87 -13.08 -0.66
CA PHE A 44 1.48 -11.81 -1.08
C PHE A 44 3.01 -11.87 -1.12
N GLU A 45 3.64 -12.51 -0.14
CA GLU A 45 5.08 -12.74 -0.14
C GLU A 45 5.51 -13.58 -1.35
N TRP A 46 4.76 -14.64 -1.67
CA TRP A 46 5.00 -15.42 -2.88
C TRP A 46 4.86 -14.57 -4.14
N MET A 47 3.83 -13.71 -4.26
CA MET A 47 3.66 -12.83 -5.42
C MET A 47 4.83 -11.85 -5.57
N LEU A 48 5.26 -11.23 -4.46
CA LEU A 48 6.41 -10.32 -4.45
C LEU A 48 7.69 -11.05 -4.88
N GLN A 49 7.92 -12.26 -4.35
CA GLN A 49 9.06 -13.09 -4.73
C GLN A 49 8.98 -13.53 -6.19
N HIS A 50 7.80 -13.91 -6.68
CA HIS A 50 7.57 -14.33 -8.06
C HIS A 50 7.92 -13.20 -9.02
N THR A 51 7.40 -11.98 -8.78
CA THR A 51 7.72 -10.81 -9.60
C THR A 51 9.22 -10.49 -9.56
N ALA A 52 9.85 -10.52 -8.38
CA ALA A 52 11.28 -10.25 -8.26
C ALA A 52 12.16 -11.28 -8.97
N GLN A 53 11.74 -12.55 -9.01
CA GLN A 53 12.42 -13.60 -9.76
C GLN A 53 12.18 -13.49 -11.26
N ALA A 54 10.97 -13.13 -11.69
CA ALA A 54 10.62 -12.94 -13.09
C ALA A 54 11.47 -11.82 -13.71
N ILE A 55 11.57 -10.67 -13.05
CA ILE A 55 12.40 -9.55 -13.51
C ILE A 55 13.88 -9.93 -13.60
N ALA A 56 14.41 -10.60 -12.58
CA ALA A 56 15.82 -10.98 -12.54
C ALA A 56 16.21 -12.00 -13.63
N HIS A 57 15.25 -12.76 -14.16
CA HIS A 57 15.47 -13.75 -15.21
C HIS A 57 14.80 -13.38 -16.53
N ALA A 58 14.35 -12.13 -16.70
CA ALA A 58 13.64 -11.64 -17.89
C ALA A 58 12.47 -12.53 -18.33
N ARG A 59 11.70 -13.04 -17.36
CA ARG A 59 10.47 -13.82 -17.58
C ARG A 59 9.24 -12.94 -17.41
N ASP A 60 8.11 -13.39 -17.95
CA ASP A 60 6.83 -12.71 -17.81
C ASP A 60 6.34 -12.78 -16.34
N PRO A 61 6.19 -11.64 -15.63
CA PRO A 61 5.71 -11.62 -14.25
C PRO A 61 4.19 -11.84 -14.13
N PHE A 62 3.45 -11.88 -15.24
CA PHE A 62 2.00 -12.09 -15.27
C PHE A 62 1.60 -13.56 -15.43
N LEU A 63 2.54 -14.48 -15.64
CA LEU A 63 2.25 -15.89 -15.85
C LEU A 63 2.93 -16.76 -14.80
N SER A 64 2.13 -17.53 -14.06
CA SER A 64 2.64 -18.47 -13.05
C SER A 64 2.26 -19.92 -13.38
N PRO A 65 3.19 -20.76 -13.82
CA PRO A 65 2.93 -22.18 -14.03
C PRO A 65 2.60 -22.91 -12.71
N ILE A 66 3.12 -22.42 -11.57
CA ILE A 66 2.94 -23.07 -10.27
C ILE A 66 1.49 -22.95 -9.78
N LEU A 67 0.87 -21.77 -9.94
CA LEU A 67 -0.51 -21.54 -9.49
C LEU A 67 -1.59 -22.07 -10.45
N GLY A 68 -1.22 -22.44 -11.68
CA GLY A 68 -2.19 -22.83 -12.71
C GLY A 68 -1.77 -24.03 -13.54
N THR A 69 -1.03 -24.98 -12.97
CA THR A 69 -0.66 -26.23 -13.65
C THR A 69 -1.94 -26.91 -14.20
N PRO A 70 -2.00 -27.32 -15.49
CA PRO A 70 -0.89 -27.38 -16.46
C PRO A 70 -0.70 -26.13 -17.36
N THR A 71 -1.64 -25.19 -17.41
CA THR A 71 -1.69 -24.09 -18.40
C THR A 71 -1.10 -22.76 -17.95
N ALA A 72 -0.64 -22.66 -16.69
CA ALA A 72 -0.26 -21.45 -15.98
C ALA A 72 -1.43 -20.51 -15.64
N ALA A 73 -1.35 -19.89 -14.47
CA ALA A 73 -2.31 -18.90 -14.01
C ALA A 73 -1.94 -17.52 -14.57
N ASN A 74 -2.96 -16.80 -15.05
CA ASN A 74 -2.83 -15.41 -15.48
C ASN A 74 -2.96 -14.49 -14.26
N LEU A 75 -1.84 -13.94 -13.81
CA LEU A 75 -1.74 -12.99 -12.70
C LEU A 75 -2.19 -11.58 -13.08
N ALA A 76 -2.27 -11.22 -14.37
CA ALA A 76 -2.89 -9.96 -14.78
C ALA A 76 -4.41 -9.97 -14.57
N GLY A 77 -5.03 -11.15 -14.71
CA GLY A 77 -6.46 -11.38 -14.43
C GLY A 77 -6.76 -11.85 -13.00
N ASN A 78 -5.73 -12.06 -12.18
CA ASN A 78 -5.86 -12.46 -10.78
C ASN A 78 -5.47 -11.28 -9.87
N THR A 79 -5.75 -11.41 -8.57
CA THR A 79 -5.19 -10.49 -7.58
C THR A 79 -3.68 -10.59 -7.64
N SER A 80 -3.00 -9.56 -8.14
CA SER A 80 -1.55 -9.49 -8.18
C SER A 80 -1.05 -8.11 -7.82
N VAL A 81 0.20 -8.07 -7.37
CA VAL A 81 0.89 -6.83 -7.00
C VAL A 81 2.13 -6.61 -7.84
N VAL A 82 2.04 -6.91 -9.14
CA VAL A 82 3.20 -6.87 -10.06
C VAL A 82 3.91 -5.51 -10.03
N LEU A 83 3.17 -4.39 -10.09
CA LEU A 83 3.80 -3.07 -10.02
C LEU A 83 4.59 -2.86 -8.71
N VAL A 84 4.01 -3.23 -7.58
CA VAL A 84 4.68 -3.13 -6.27
C VAL A 84 5.85 -4.11 -6.19
N GLY A 85 5.69 -5.32 -6.72
CA GLY A 85 6.72 -6.33 -6.80
C GLY A 85 7.92 -5.89 -7.66
N VAL A 86 7.68 -5.13 -8.74
CA VAL A 86 8.74 -4.50 -9.54
C VAL A 86 9.48 -3.46 -8.71
N LEU A 87 8.76 -2.54 -8.07
CA LEU A 87 9.36 -1.46 -7.27
C LEU A 87 10.14 -1.99 -6.06
N LEU A 88 9.63 -3.04 -5.42
CA LEU A 88 10.24 -3.66 -4.24
C LEU A 88 11.14 -4.87 -4.58
N ALA A 89 11.36 -5.18 -5.86
CA ALA A 89 12.21 -6.31 -6.27
C ALA A 89 13.60 -6.29 -5.61
N PRO A 90 14.30 -5.14 -5.49
CA PRO A 90 15.58 -5.09 -4.78
C PRO A 90 15.45 -5.50 -3.31
N VAL A 91 14.43 -5.02 -2.60
CA VAL A 91 14.20 -5.35 -1.18
C VAL A 91 13.84 -6.82 -1.02
N THR A 92 12.97 -7.33 -1.89
CA THR A 92 12.55 -8.73 -1.88
C THR A 92 13.74 -9.68 -2.03
N ARG A 93 14.70 -9.34 -2.91
CA ARG A 93 15.89 -10.16 -3.17
C ARG A 93 17.00 -10.01 -2.14
N LEU A 94 17.22 -8.79 -1.63
CA LEU A 94 18.34 -8.48 -0.74
C LEU A 94 18.01 -8.69 0.74
N VAL A 95 16.73 -8.59 1.12
CA VAL A 95 16.26 -8.68 2.51
C VAL A 95 15.36 -9.89 2.68
N SER A 96 14.11 -9.79 2.23
CA SER A 96 13.14 -10.89 2.22
C SER A 96 11.82 -10.46 1.58
N PRO A 97 10.98 -11.40 1.09
CA PRO A 97 9.61 -11.12 0.69
C PRO A 97 8.77 -10.51 1.82
N GLY A 98 8.94 -10.99 3.06
CA GLY A 98 8.23 -10.46 4.23
C GLY A 98 8.62 -9.01 4.57
N ALA A 99 9.87 -8.59 4.32
CA ALA A 99 10.27 -7.18 4.42
C ALA A 99 9.54 -6.32 3.38
N SER A 100 9.47 -6.77 2.13
CA SER A 100 8.70 -6.09 1.09
C SER A 100 7.21 -6.02 1.42
N PHE A 101 6.63 -7.10 1.96
CA PHE A 101 5.24 -7.12 2.43
C PHE A 101 5.03 -6.09 3.55
N THR A 102 5.91 -6.06 4.55
CA THR A 102 5.83 -5.13 5.69
C THR A 102 5.92 -3.67 5.22
N ILE A 103 6.85 -3.37 4.30
CA ILE A 103 7.00 -2.05 3.69
C ILE A 103 5.75 -1.67 2.90
N PHE A 104 5.23 -2.59 2.08
CA PHE A 104 4.04 -2.34 1.28
C PHE A 104 2.81 -2.06 2.16
N THR A 105 2.57 -2.87 3.19
CA THR A 105 1.45 -2.66 4.12
C THR A 105 1.60 -1.35 4.90
N THR A 106 2.82 -0.99 5.30
CA THR A 106 3.12 0.30 5.94
C THR A 106 2.81 1.47 5.00
N ALA A 107 3.27 1.37 3.75
CA ALA A 107 3.04 2.38 2.72
C ALA A 107 1.55 2.49 2.34
N ALA A 108 0.81 1.38 2.36
CA ALA A 108 -0.62 1.36 2.12
C ALA A 108 -1.37 2.20 3.18
N LEU A 109 -1.14 1.94 4.47
CA LEU A 109 -1.78 2.69 5.56
C LEU A 109 -1.37 4.18 5.56
N ALA A 110 -0.07 4.44 5.60
CA ALA A 110 0.45 5.81 5.68
C ALA A 110 0.13 6.61 4.41
N GLY A 111 0.33 6.00 3.23
CA GLY A 111 0.04 6.61 1.94
C GLY A 111 -1.43 6.98 1.80
N THR A 112 -2.34 6.09 2.20
CA THR A 112 -3.79 6.37 2.19
C THR A 112 -4.12 7.55 3.08
N ALA A 113 -3.61 7.58 4.32
CA ALA A 113 -3.84 8.70 5.23
C ALA A 113 -3.28 10.03 4.69
N ILE A 114 -2.05 10.01 4.16
CA ILE A 114 -1.38 11.19 3.58
C ILE A 114 -2.15 11.71 2.36
N ALA A 115 -2.60 10.83 1.48
CA ALA A 115 -3.31 11.21 0.26
C ALA A 115 -4.66 11.87 0.58
N TRP A 116 -5.42 11.29 1.53
CA TRP A 116 -6.67 11.89 2.00
C TRP A 116 -6.45 13.19 2.76
N TYR A 117 -5.44 13.26 3.63
CA TYR A 117 -5.03 14.52 4.28
C TYR A 117 -4.75 15.61 3.24
N ALA A 118 -3.94 15.30 2.22
CA ALA A 118 -3.57 16.25 1.18
C ALA A 118 -4.79 16.70 0.35
N PHE A 119 -5.69 15.78 0.04
CA PHE A 119 -6.95 16.10 -0.66
C PHE A 119 -7.83 17.03 0.17
N LEU A 120 -8.12 16.68 1.42
CA LEU A 120 -8.95 17.50 2.31
C LEU A 120 -8.33 18.90 2.50
N ARG A 121 -7.02 18.94 2.76
CA ARG A 121 -6.30 20.20 3.02
C ARG A 121 -6.21 21.09 1.79
N ARG A 122 -5.96 20.53 0.60
CA ARG A 122 -5.63 21.30 -0.61
C ARG A 122 -6.80 21.47 -1.57
N ARG A 123 -7.70 20.49 -1.68
CA ARG A 123 -8.86 20.55 -2.56
C ARG A 123 -10.11 21.06 -1.85
N LEU A 124 -10.34 20.62 -0.61
CA LEU A 124 -11.48 21.09 0.19
C LEU A 124 -11.15 22.25 1.13
N SER A 125 -9.90 22.72 1.13
CA SER A 125 -9.42 23.86 1.93
C SER A 125 -9.72 23.74 3.43
N THR A 126 -9.80 22.51 3.96
CA THR A 126 -10.10 22.27 5.38
C THR A 126 -8.93 22.70 6.28
N SER A 127 -9.20 22.95 7.56
CA SER A 127 -8.16 23.25 8.55
C SER A 127 -7.22 22.06 8.75
N VAL A 128 -5.98 22.29 9.20
CA VAL A 128 -5.01 21.22 9.47
C VAL A 128 -5.56 20.15 10.41
N PRO A 129 -6.20 20.49 11.56
CA PRO A 129 -6.74 19.47 12.45
C PRO A 129 -7.86 18.64 11.81
N ALA A 130 -8.75 19.28 11.04
CA ALA A 130 -9.84 18.57 10.36
C ALA A 130 -9.31 17.64 9.26
N ALA A 131 -8.35 18.10 8.45
CA ALA A 131 -7.69 17.27 7.46
C ALA A 131 -6.93 16.10 8.11
N PHE A 132 -6.28 16.34 9.26
CA PHE A 132 -5.56 15.31 10.01
C PHE A 132 -6.49 14.20 10.50
N VAL A 133 -7.62 14.58 11.12
CA VAL A 133 -8.65 13.60 11.56
C VAL A 133 -9.22 12.84 10.37
N GLY A 134 -9.50 13.52 9.25
CA GLY A 134 -9.98 12.86 8.04
C GLY A 134 -8.95 11.87 7.45
N GLY A 135 -7.67 12.26 7.41
CA GLY A 135 -6.57 11.36 7.02
C GLY A 135 -6.45 10.15 7.93
N LEU A 136 -6.54 10.33 9.26
CA LEU A 136 -6.57 9.23 10.22
C LEU A 136 -7.74 8.29 9.95
N PHE A 137 -8.94 8.83 9.79
CA PHE A 137 -10.11 8.02 9.53
C PHE A 137 -9.95 7.20 8.25
N CYS A 138 -9.53 7.82 7.15
CA CYS A 138 -9.39 7.12 5.87
C CYS A 138 -8.23 6.10 5.84
N GLY A 139 -7.14 6.31 6.57
CA GLY A 139 -6.00 5.39 6.57
C GLY A 139 -5.98 4.36 7.70
N PHE A 140 -6.71 4.60 8.79
CA PHE A 140 -6.62 3.81 10.02
C PHE A 140 -7.99 3.47 10.64
N ALA A 141 -9.11 3.70 9.95
CA ALA A 141 -10.39 3.20 10.40
C ALA A 141 -10.35 1.67 10.60
N PRO A 142 -11.19 1.11 11.51
CA PRO A 142 -11.18 -0.32 11.82
C PRO A 142 -11.27 -1.23 10.59
N GLY A 143 -12.05 -0.85 9.59
CA GLY A 143 -12.14 -1.59 8.32
C GLY A 143 -10.83 -1.63 7.55
N ILE A 144 -10.08 -0.53 7.50
CA ILE A 144 -8.79 -0.46 6.80
C ILE A 144 -7.70 -1.23 7.57
N VAL A 145 -7.68 -1.12 8.89
CA VAL A 145 -6.74 -1.90 9.74
C VAL A 145 -7.05 -3.39 9.67
N SER A 146 -8.33 -3.77 9.57
CA SER A 146 -8.74 -5.15 9.30
C SER A 146 -8.20 -5.63 7.96
N GLN A 147 -8.32 -4.84 6.89
CA GLN A 147 -7.76 -5.18 5.58
C GLN A 147 -6.22 -5.25 5.58
N ALA A 148 -5.54 -4.41 6.35
CA ALA A 148 -4.09 -4.50 6.52
C ALA A 148 -3.63 -5.84 7.14
N ASN A 149 -4.53 -6.62 7.75
CA ASN A 149 -4.28 -8.02 8.09
C ASN A 149 -4.41 -8.93 6.85
N GLY A 150 -3.49 -8.78 5.90
CA GLY A 150 -3.31 -9.73 4.78
C GLY A 150 -3.62 -9.15 3.41
N HIS A 151 -4.35 -8.04 3.32
CA HIS A 151 -4.81 -7.45 2.07
C HIS A 151 -4.28 -6.02 1.87
N PRO A 152 -2.94 -5.82 1.79
CA PRO A 152 -2.36 -4.48 1.67
C PRO A 152 -2.82 -3.70 0.44
N HIS A 153 -3.15 -4.39 -0.64
CA HIS A 153 -3.72 -3.79 -1.86
C HIS A 153 -5.12 -3.17 -1.65
N ILE A 154 -5.93 -3.69 -0.72
CA ILE A 154 -7.23 -3.09 -0.36
C ILE A 154 -7.02 -1.89 0.55
N ALA A 155 -6.07 -1.99 1.50
CA ALA A 155 -5.68 -0.86 2.35
C ALA A 155 -5.00 0.28 1.57
N ALA A 156 -4.44 -0.02 0.39
CA ALA A 156 -3.76 0.91 -0.50
C ALA A 156 -4.73 1.79 -1.31
N GLN A 157 -5.51 2.62 -0.61
CA GLN A 157 -6.49 3.52 -1.21
C GLN A 157 -5.92 4.91 -1.58
N PHE A 158 -4.60 5.09 -1.58
CA PHE A 158 -3.96 6.39 -1.83
C PHE A 158 -4.25 7.00 -3.21
N PHE A 159 -4.69 6.20 -4.19
CA PHE A 159 -5.16 6.72 -5.48
C PHE A 159 -6.62 7.21 -5.45
N VAL A 160 -7.45 6.77 -4.51
CA VAL A 160 -8.86 7.18 -4.42
C VAL A 160 -9.02 8.70 -4.32
N PRO A 161 -8.36 9.42 -3.39
CA PRO A 161 -8.50 10.87 -3.31
C PRO A 161 -7.98 11.60 -4.57
N LEU A 162 -7.00 11.02 -5.28
CA LEU A 162 -6.54 11.56 -6.55
C LEU A 162 -7.61 11.40 -7.64
N LEU A 163 -8.22 10.23 -7.76
CA LEU A 163 -9.30 9.97 -8.70
C LEU A 163 -10.51 10.88 -8.44
N VAL A 164 -10.90 11.04 -7.17
CA VAL A 164 -11.94 12.00 -6.78
C VAL A 164 -11.56 13.43 -7.17
N ALA A 165 -10.30 13.83 -6.96
CA ALA A 165 -9.83 15.15 -7.37
C ALA A 165 -9.89 15.36 -8.88
N LEU A 166 -9.62 14.31 -9.68
CA LEU A 166 -9.68 14.35 -11.13
C LEU A 166 -11.13 14.39 -11.65
N THR A 167 -12.03 13.58 -11.08
CA THR A 167 -13.44 13.59 -11.48
C THR A 167 -14.12 14.91 -11.17
N LEU A 168 -13.83 15.52 -10.02
CA LEU A 168 -14.32 16.86 -9.68
C LEU A 168 -13.85 17.93 -10.67
N ASN A 169 -12.69 17.76 -11.30
CA ASN A 169 -12.20 18.68 -12.33
C ASN A 169 -12.95 18.54 -13.65
N LEU A 170 -13.44 17.33 -14.00
CA LEU A 170 -14.20 17.10 -15.23
C LEU A 170 -15.56 17.80 -15.22
N GLY A 171 -16.12 18.07 -14.03
CA GLY A 171 -17.40 18.77 -13.88
C GLY A 171 -17.34 20.29 -14.00
N VAL A 172 -16.17 20.88 -14.25
CA VAL A 172 -15.99 22.32 -14.42
C VAL A 172 -15.86 22.62 -15.92
N PRO A 173 -16.88 23.19 -16.60
CA PRO A 173 -16.81 23.46 -18.03
C PRO A 173 -15.69 24.46 -18.38
N GLY A 174 -14.91 24.16 -19.42
CA GLY A 174 -13.92 25.09 -19.99
C GLY A 174 -12.45 24.85 -19.63
N ARG A 175 -12.10 23.63 -19.19
CA ARG A 175 -10.71 23.13 -19.11
C ARG A 175 -10.52 21.86 -19.90
#